data_AF-A0A091KSN0-F1
#
_entry.id   AF-A0A091KSN0-F1
#
_cell.length_a   1.000
_cell.length_b   1.000
_cell.length_c   1.000
_cell.angle_alpha   90.00
_cell.angle_beta   90.00
_cell.angle_gamma   90.00
#
_symmetry.space_group_name_H-M   'P 1'
#
loop_
_entity.id
_entity.type
_entity.pdbx_description
1 polymer ?
#
loop_
_entity_poly.entity_id
_entity_poly.type
_entity_poly.pdbx_seq_one_letter_code
_entity_poly.pdbx_strand_id
1 'polypeptide(L)'
;RRTECDIRIQLPQVSKEHCKIEVNENKEAILTNLSTVNPTQLNGSCFQHPVPLKHGDVLTIIDRSFRFEYPLRSTPRKRRSRSPKDETLQQVAEVESLHKQTSGSKSLHGS
;
A
#
# COMPACT_ATOMS: atom_id res chain seq x y z
N ARG A 1 8.42 -2.42 -24.40
CA ARG A 1 7.86 -3.74 -24.81
C ARG A 1 8.92 -4.77 -25.18
N ARG A 2 10.09 -4.39 -25.67
CA ARG A 2 11.13 -5.37 -26.01
C ARG A 2 11.64 -6.09 -24.76
N THR A 3 12.32 -7.21 -24.96
CA THR A 3 12.85 -8.06 -23.88
C THR A 3 14.01 -7.41 -23.14
N GLU A 4 14.73 -6.50 -23.79
CA GLU A 4 15.83 -5.73 -23.18
C GLU A 4 15.37 -4.61 -22.25
N CYS A 5 14.08 -4.25 -22.23
CA CYS A 5 13.58 -3.23 -21.30
C CYS A 5 13.54 -3.77 -19.86
N ASP A 6 14.02 -2.98 -18.90
CA ASP A 6 13.97 -3.33 -17.47
C ASP A 6 12.54 -3.53 -16.97
N ILE A 7 11.62 -2.67 -17.42
CA ILE A 7 10.19 -2.76 -17.12
C ILE A 7 9.42 -2.99 -18.42
N ARG A 8 8.63 -4.06 -18.46
CA ARG A 8 7.86 -4.47 -19.64
C ARG A 8 6.36 -4.23 -19.43
N ILE A 9 5.81 -3.29 -20.20
CA ILE A 9 4.37 -3.00 -20.23
C ILE A 9 3.76 -3.62 -21.50
N GLN A 10 2.98 -4.69 -21.34
CA GLN A 10 2.39 -5.43 -22.45
C GLN A 10 1.05 -4.83 -22.90
N LEU A 11 1.11 -3.73 -23.67
CA LEU A 11 -0.07 -3.13 -24.31
C LEU A 11 0.21 -2.83 -25.79
N PRO A 12 -0.76 -3.01 -26.71
CA PRO A 12 -0.56 -2.76 -28.15
C PRO A 12 -0.14 -1.33 -28.50
N GLN A 13 -0.47 -0.36 -27.66
CA GLN A 13 -0.17 1.06 -27.88
C GLN A 13 1.19 1.50 -27.33
N VAL A 14 1.84 0.70 -26.47
CA VAL A 14 3.13 1.04 -25.85
C VAL A 14 4.28 0.78 -26.83
N SER A 15 5.03 1.80 -27.21
CA SER A 15 6.24 1.66 -28.03
C SER A 15 7.22 0.54 -27.58
N LYS A 16 8.00 0.02 -28.55
CA LYS A 16 9.03 -1.00 -28.29
C LYS A 16 9.96 -0.59 -27.16
N GLU A 17 10.42 0.65 -27.20
CA GLU A 17 11.06 1.40 -26.12
C GLU A 17 10.25 2.69 -25.99
N HIS A 18 9.78 3.02 -24.79
CA HIS A 18 8.74 4.06 -24.64
C HIS A 18 9.24 5.29 -23.91
N CYS A 19 9.89 5.08 -22.77
CA CYS A 19 10.64 6.09 -22.05
C CYS A 19 11.83 5.42 -21.39
N LYS A 20 12.76 6.23 -20.91
CA LYS A 20 13.95 5.80 -20.19
C LYS A 20 14.09 6.66 -18.95
N ILE A 21 14.50 6.05 -17.85
CA ILE A 21 14.93 6.76 -16.65
C ILE A 21 16.40 6.45 -16.45
N GLU A 22 17.24 7.49 -16.38
CA GLU A 22 18.67 7.36 -16.13
C GLU A 22 19.06 8.19 -14.91
N VAL A 23 20.05 7.73 -14.15
CA VAL A 23 20.62 8.53 -13.07
C VAL A 23 21.83 9.28 -13.61
N ASN A 24 21.81 10.61 -13.54
CA ASN A 24 22.92 11.44 -13.99
C ASN A 24 24.08 11.49 -12.97
N GLU A 25 25.16 12.19 -13.30
CA GLU A 25 26.33 12.38 -12.43
C GLU A 25 25.98 13.03 -11.08
N ASN A 26 24.92 13.85 -11.05
CA ASN A 26 24.40 14.52 -9.85
C ASN A 26 23.49 13.62 -8.99
N LYS A 27 23.34 12.33 -9.34
CA LYS A 27 22.43 11.36 -8.69
C LYS A 27 20.94 11.72 -8.84
N GLU A 28 20.57 12.47 -9.87
CA GLU A 28 19.18 12.78 -10.19
C GLU A 28 18.66 11.79 -11.22
N ALA A 29 17.44 11.29 -11.01
CA ALA A 29 16.76 10.46 -12.00
C ALA A 29 16.17 11.35 -13.09
N ILE A 30 16.59 11.17 -14.33
CA ILE A 30 16.16 11.93 -15.50
C ILE A 30 15.25 11.04 -16.34
N LEU A 31 14.02 11.50 -16.58
CA LEU A 31 13.04 10.88 -17.46
C LEU A 31 13.17 11.44 -18.88
N THR A 32 13.32 10.55 -19.85
CA THR A 32 13.34 10.85 -21.29
C THR A 32 12.23 10.09 -22.00
N ASN A 33 11.41 10.80 -22.79
CA ASN A 33 10.42 10.16 -23.67
C ASN A 33 11.10 9.69 -24.96
N LEU A 34 10.89 8.43 -25.34
CA LEU A 34 11.40 7.84 -26.58
C LEU A 34 10.29 7.57 -27.60
N SER A 35 9.04 7.66 -27.17
CA SER A 35 7.85 7.39 -27.98
C SER A 35 7.48 8.59 -28.84
N THR A 36 7.33 8.38 -30.15
CA THR A 36 6.88 9.42 -31.10
C THR A 36 5.37 9.41 -31.36
N VAL A 37 4.67 8.34 -30.96
CA VAL A 37 3.23 8.16 -31.24
C VAL A 37 2.37 8.58 -30.04
N ASN A 38 2.67 8.01 -28.88
CA ASN A 38 1.98 8.32 -27.62
C ASN A 38 3.04 8.77 -26.61
N PRO A 39 3.15 10.07 -26.30
CA PRO A 39 4.18 10.58 -25.40
C PRO A 39 3.91 10.14 -23.96
N THR A 40 4.97 9.96 -23.19
CA THR A 40 4.88 9.78 -21.73
C THR A 40 4.39 11.08 -21.10
N GLN A 41 3.46 10.97 -20.15
CA GLN A 41 3.00 12.10 -19.37
C GLN A 41 3.65 12.08 -17.98
N LEU A 42 4.07 13.23 -17.50
CA LEU A 42 4.53 13.45 -16.14
C LEU A 42 3.48 14.30 -15.42
N ASN A 43 2.91 13.77 -14.34
CA ASN A 43 1.87 14.42 -13.55
C ASN A 43 0.68 14.91 -14.43
N GLY A 44 0.30 14.10 -15.43
CA GLY A 44 -0.78 14.40 -16.37
C GLY A 44 -0.43 15.38 -17.50
N SER A 45 0.83 15.82 -17.60
CA SER A 45 1.29 16.74 -18.65
C SER A 45 2.37 16.11 -19.53
N CYS A 46 2.33 16.37 -20.83
CA CYS A 46 3.41 15.99 -21.75
C CYS A 46 4.63 16.89 -21.55
N PHE A 47 5.82 16.34 -21.81
CA PHE A 47 7.10 17.05 -21.76
C PHE A 47 7.90 16.78 -23.04
N GLN A 48 8.72 17.75 -23.47
CA GLN A 48 9.50 17.63 -24.71
C GLN A 48 10.97 17.31 -24.47
N HIS A 49 11.58 17.89 -23.43
CA HIS A 49 12.98 17.66 -23.08
C HIS A 49 13.09 16.68 -21.91
N PRO A 50 14.23 16.01 -21.73
CA PRO A 50 14.47 15.21 -20.53
C PRO A 50 14.21 16.02 -19.25
N VAL A 51 13.52 15.42 -18.28
CA VAL A 51 13.09 16.10 -17.04
C VAL A 51 13.58 15.35 -15.80
N PRO A 52 14.07 16.05 -14.77
CA PRO A 52 14.40 15.43 -13.49
C PRO A 52 13.14 15.02 -12.74
N LEU A 53 13.12 13.78 -12.24
CA LEU A 53 12.05 13.22 -11.43
C LEU A 53 12.24 13.51 -9.95
N LYS A 54 11.12 13.78 -9.28
CA LYS A 54 11.02 14.00 -7.83
C LYS A 54 10.18 12.91 -7.19
N HIS A 55 10.45 12.64 -5.91
CA HIS A 55 9.61 11.75 -5.11
C HIS A 55 8.14 12.13 -5.18
N GLY A 56 7.29 11.15 -5.47
CA GLY A 56 5.86 11.31 -5.63
C GLY A 56 5.41 11.59 -7.06
N ASP A 57 6.32 11.88 -8.00
CA ASP A 57 5.96 12.10 -9.40
C ASP A 57 5.26 10.89 -10.01
N VAL A 58 4.25 11.14 -10.82
CA VAL A 58 3.48 10.11 -11.51
C VAL A 58 3.78 10.14 -13.01
N LEU A 59 4.36 9.05 -13.49
CA LEU A 59 4.60 8.82 -14.91
C LEU A 59 3.43 8.01 -15.47
N THR A 60 2.76 8.52 -16.50
CA THR A 60 1.69 7.82 -17.20
C THR A 60 2.14 7.42 -18.59
N ILE A 61 2.09 6.12 -18.86
CA ILE A 61 2.39 5.48 -20.13
C ILE A 61 1.08 4.83 -20.60
N ILE A 62 0.34 5.56 -21.44
CA ILE A 62 -1.00 5.18 -21.92
C ILE A 62 -1.92 4.89 -20.72
N ASP A 63 -2.30 3.63 -20.47
CA ASP A 63 -3.26 3.26 -19.42
C ASP A 63 -2.58 2.81 -18.12
N ARG A 64 -1.26 3.05 -17.99
CA ARG A 64 -0.48 2.63 -16.83
C ARG A 64 0.22 3.80 -16.20
N SER A 65 -0.03 4.01 -14.92
CA SER A 65 0.62 5.03 -14.12
C SER A 65 1.58 4.39 -13.11
N PHE A 66 2.76 4.99 -12.99
CA PHE A 66 3.84 4.59 -12.09
C PHE A 66 4.19 5.77 -11.22
N ARG A 67 4.29 5.56 -9.91
CA ARG A 67 4.76 6.58 -8.98
C ARG A 67 6.25 6.39 -8.72
N PHE A 68 7.03 7.44 -8.90
CA PHE A 68 8.44 7.46 -8.62
C PHE A 68 8.68 7.70 -7.12
N GLU A 69 9.39 6.79 -6.47
CA GLU A 69 9.56 6.78 -5.02
C GLU A 69 11.02 6.61 -4.65
N TYR A 70 11.50 7.40 -3.68
CA TYR A 70 12.78 7.10 -3.04
C TYR A 70 12.58 5.98 -2.01
N PRO A 71 13.59 5.11 -1.83
CA PRO A 71 13.54 4.16 -0.73
C PRO A 71 13.36 4.91 0.59
N LEU A 72 12.42 4.45 1.41
CA LEU A 72 12.25 4.96 2.77
C LEU A 72 13.59 4.82 3.48
N ARG A 73 14.10 5.91 4.07
CA ARG A 73 15.27 5.82 4.95
C ARG A 73 14.91 4.84 6.05
N SER A 74 15.56 3.68 6.04
CA SER A 74 15.35 2.62 7.02
C SER A 74 15.75 3.15 8.39
N THR A 75 14.79 3.66 9.14
CA THR A 75 14.97 3.73 10.59
C THR A 75 15.11 2.28 11.08
N PRO A 76 16.06 1.98 11.99
CA PRO A 76 16.20 0.64 12.53
C PRO A 76 14.86 0.20 13.12
N ARG A 77 14.20 -0.75 12.45
CA ARG A 77 12.91 -1.28 12.89
C ARG A 77 13.12 -1.98 14.22
N LYS A 78 12.77 -1.31 15.33
CA LYS A 78 12.73 -1.93 16.66
C LYS A 78 11.76 -3.11 16.55
N ARG A 79 12.30 -4.34 16.48
CA ARG A 79 11.52 -5.57 16.49
C ARG A 79 10.66 -5.51 17.75
N ARG A 80 9.36 -5.23 17.63
CA ARG A 80 8.41 -5.56 18.69
C ARG A 80 8.46 -7.08 18.79
N SER A 81 9.16 -7.56 19.81
CA SER A 81 9.09 -8.94 20.26
C SER A 81 7.61 -9.27 20.42
N ARG A 82 7.13 -10.24 19.64
CA ARG A 82 5.91 -10.94 19.99
C ARG A 82 6.27 -11.74 21.24
N SER A 83 5.90 -11.23 22.41
CA SER A 83 5.86 -12.01 23.64
C SER A 83 4.81 -13.12 23.43
N PRO A 84 5.12 -14.41 23.66
CA PRO A 84 4.10 -15.43 23.80
C PRO A 84 3.27 -15.04 25.04
N LYS A 85 1.98 -14.76 24.86
CA LYS A 85 1.08 -14.66 26.02
C LYS A 85 0.71 -16.08 26.42
N ASP A 86 1.31 -16.47 27.53
CA ASP A 86 1.02 -17.59 28.41
C ASP A 86 -0.49 -17.89 28.49
N GLU A 87 -0.86 -19.12 28.18
CA GLU A 87 -2.11 -19.73 28.62
C GLU A 87 -2.04 -19.95 30.13
N THR A 88 -2.85 -19.24 30.91
CA THR A 88 -3.21 -19.71 32.26
C THR A 88 -4.65 -19.32 32.61
N LEU A 89 -5.39 -20.36 33.00
CA LEU A 89 -6.79 -20.39 33.43
C LEU A 89 -7.04 -19.57 34.71
N GLN A 90 -8.21 -18.93 34.82
CA GLN A 90 -8.92 -18.77 36.10
C GLN A 90 -10.41 -18.44 35.91
N GLN A 91 -11.24 -19.39 36.34
CA GLN A 91 -12.67 -19.24 36.65
C GLN A 91 -12.87 -18.34 37.88
N VAL A 92 -13.89 -17.48 37.86
CA VAL A 92 -14.93 -17.23 38.91
C VAL A 92 -15.81 -16.07 38.38
N ALA A 93 -17.05 -16.32 37.96
CA ALA A 93 -18.30 -16.37 38.73
C ALA A 93 -18.95 -14.99 38.97
N GLU A 94 -20.22 -14.91 38.51
CA GLU A 94 -21.33 -14.08 39.02
C GLU A 94 -21.42 -12.61 38.60
N VAL A 95 -22.34 -12.32 37.66
CA VAL A 95 -23.39 -11.30 37.87
C VAL A 95 -24.59 -11.59 36.97
N GLU A 96 -25.74 -11.63 37.62
CA GLU A 96 -27.06 -12.06 37.18
C GLU A 96 -27.69 -11.12 36.12
N SER A 97 -28.44 -11.70 35.18
CA SER A 97 -29.45 -10.98 34.42
C SER A 97 -30.69 -11.86 34.18
N LEU A 98 -31.56 -11.81 35.18
CA LEU A 98 -33.01 -11.65 35.09
C LEU A 98 -33.82 -12.54 34.12
N HIS A 99 -34.35 -13.65 34.64
CA HIS A 99 -35.61 -14.23 34.17
C HIS A 99 -36.72 -13.92 35.17
N LYS A 100 -37.64 -13.04 34.75
CA LYS A 100 -38.81 -12.60 35.50
C LYS A 100 -40.00 -13.44 35.04
N GLN A 101 -40.45 -14.41 35.83
CA GLN A 101 -41.77 -15.04 35.63
C GLN A 101 -42.42 -15.42 36.98
N THR A 102 -43.64 -14.87 37.16
CA THR A 102 -44.78 -15.31 38.01
C THR A 102 -44.52 -15.63 39.50
N SER A 103 -44.82 -14.74 40.45
CA SER A 103 -46.14 -14.50 41.08
C SER A 103 -46.74 -15.67 41.89
N GLY A 104 -46.93 -15.43 43.20
CA GLY A 104 -47.78 -16.19 44.12
C GLY A 104 -47.01 -17.14 45.06
N SER A 105 -47.26 -17.27 46.36
CA SER A 105 -48.02 -16.54 47.39
C SER A 105 -47.85 -17.35 48.69
N LYS A 106 -47.67 -16.66 49.84
CA LYS A 106 -47.96 -17.08 51.24
C LYS A 106 -47.24 -18.34 51.78
N SER A 107 -46.35 -18.23 52.78
CA SER A 107 -46.66 -18.27 54.24
C SER A 107 -47.32 -19.61 54.64
N LEU A 108 -46.89 -20.41 55.62
CA LEU A 108 -46.23 -20.19 56.92
C LEU A 108 -45.70 -21.53 57.46
N HIS A 109 -44.97 -21.43 58.58
CA HIS A 109 -44.29 -22.45 59.38
C HIS A 109 -44.95 -23.84 59.50
N GLY A 110 -44.08 -24.85 59.57
CA GLY A 110 -44.38 -26.08 60.27
C GLY A 110 -44.27 -25.90 61.78
N SER A 111 -45.21 -26.49 62.50
CA SER A 111 -45.02 -27.41 63.62
C SER A 111 -46.35 -28.08 63.91
#